data_AF-A0AAV5NSJ9-F1
#
_entry.id   AF-A0AAV5NSJ9-F1
#
_cell.length_a   1.000
_cell.length_b   1.000
_cell.length_c   1.000
_cell.angle_alpha   90.00
_cell.angle_beta   90.00
_cell.angle_gamma   90.00
#
_symmetry.space_group_name_H-M   'P 1'
#
loop_
_entity.id
_entity.type
_entity.pdbx_description
1 polymer ?
#
loop_
_entity_poly.entity_id
_entity_poly.type
_entity_poly.pdbx_seq_one_letter_code
_entity_poly.pdbx_strand_id
1 'polypeptide(L)'
;MALTLKTIQSTLKNITDEILTVPASKNDLDNYWEKLNQLQWLCQIEIGELNFRGQTDHLDESITLNNRGGLAIDLSNWTIQAGSPDQEFTFSEGAVLAPYGQLNVATAGEGEFSFQSKMPIWNNHGDTATLLDPNGQVVARLVYGGDAYADVLISNVHFDGEEKHTEGDEYVEISNISDNTVDISLWRLESIRNQSVFTFPEGTRLNAQSTLKIFTNKSNLGDNEFSFDSPRAIWNNERGGCKLFDYLDHEVASYQY
;
A
#
# COMPACT_ATOMS: atom_id res chain seq x y z
N MET A 1 1.52 -5.02 12.68
CA MET A 1 2.38 -6.14 12.26
C MET A 1 1.98 -6.51 10.85
N ALA A 2 2.90 -6.37 9.89
CA ALA A 2 2.66 -6.72 8.50
C ALA A 2 2.20 -8.18 8.35
N LEU A 3 1.26 -8.41 7.44
CA LEU A 3 0.91 -9.76 7.02
C LEU A 3 2.04 -10.31 6.14
N THR A 4 2.79 -11.27 6.66
CA THR A 4 3.92 -11.91 6.00
C THR A 4 3.68 -13.41 5.94
N LEU A 5 4.39 -14.11 5.04
CA LEU A 5 4.34 -15.57 5.01
C LEU A 5 4.64 -16.18 6.39
N LYS A 6 5.58 -15.59 7.13
CA LYS A 6 5.95 -16.03 8.49
C LYS A 6 4.81 -15.84 9.48
N THR A 7 4.10 -14.72 9.45
CA THR A 7 2.96 -14.49 10.35
C THR A 7 1.80 -15.40 9.99
N ILE A 8 1.48 -15.59 8.71
CA ILE A 8 0.47 -16.55 8.24
C ILE A 8 0.79 -17.97 8.73
N GLN A 9 2.02 -18.45 8.51
CA GLN A 9 2.47 -19.78 8.96
C GLN A 9 2.35 -19.94 10.47
N SER A 10 2.74 -18.92 11.23
CA SER A 10 2.68 -18.93 12.69
C SER A 10 1.23 -18.98 13.18
N THR A 11 0.34 -18.19 12.58
CA THR A 11 -1.10 -18.19 12.92
C THR A 11 -1.74 -19.54 12.64
N LEU A 12 -1.51 -20.10 11.44
CA LEU A 12 -2.04 -21.43 11.08
C LEU A 12 -1.54 -22.53 12.02
N LYS A 13 -0.23 -22.50 12.34
CA LYS A 13 0.36 -23.45 13.29
C LYS A 13 -0.30 -23.34 14.66
N ASN A 14 -0.44 -22.13 15.20
CA ASN A 14 -1.06 -21.92 16.51
C ASN A 14 -2.51 -22.42 16.54
N ILE A 15 -3.31 -22.11 15.52
CA ILE A 15 -4.70 -22.60 15.42
C ILE A 15 -4.73 -24.13 15.38
N THR A 16 -3.83 -24.75 14.61
CA THR A 16 -3.75 -26.22 14.51
C THR A 16 -3.33 -26.87 15.83
N ASP A 17 -2.32 -26.30 16.50
CA ASP A 17 -1.83 -26.79 17.79
C ASP A 17 -2.93 -26.68 18.86
N GLU A 18 -3.70 -25.57 18.88
CA GLU A 18 -4.86 -25.41 19.78
C GLU A 18 -5.91 -26.51 19.57
N ILE A 19 -6.32 -26.77 18.32
CA ILE A 19 -7.32 -27.79 17.96
C ILE A 19 -6.91 -29.19 18.44
N LEU A 20 -5.62 -29.53 18.39
CA LEU A 20 -5.13 -30.87 18.74
C LEU A 20 -5.07 -31.15 20.25
N THR A 21 -5.25 -30.13 21.10
CA THR A 21 -5.01 -30.23 22.55
C THR A 21 -6.27 -30.42 23.41
N VAL A 22 -7.46 -30.25 22.84
CA VAL A 22 -8.73 -30.35 23.56
C VAL A 22 -9.79 -31.13 22.76
N PRO A 23 -10.67 -31.93 23.39
CA PRO A 23 -11.91 -32.34 22.75
C PRO A 23 -12.73 -31.09 22.46
N ALA A 24 -12.78 -30.66 21.20
CA ALA A 24 -13.44 -29.42 20.81
C ALA A 24 -14.97 -29.54 20.99
N SER A 25 -15.56 -28.62 21.74
CA SER A 25 -17.01 -28.41 21.72
C SER A 25 -17.40 -27.75 20.39
N LYS A 26 -18.70 -27.72 20.08
CA LYS A 26 -19.20 -27.00 18.90
C LYS A 26 -18.79 -25.51 18.93
N ASN A 27 -18.86 -24.88 20.09
CA ASN A 27 -18.48 -23.48 20.26
C ASN A 27 -16.99 -23.25 20.02
N ASP A 28 -16.13 -24.21 20.38
CA ASP A 28 -14.69 -24.11 20.09
C ASP A 28 -14.44 -24.20 18.58
N LEU A 29 -15.15 -25.08 17.87
CA LEU A 29 -15.08 -25.17 16.41
C LEU A 29 -15.52 -23.88 15.72
N ASP A 30 -16.61 -23.27 16.18
CA ASP A 30 -17.09 -21.98 15.66
C ASP A 30 -16.02 -20.88 15.88
N ASN A 31 -15.38 -20.82 17.05
CA ASN A 31 -14.29 -19.88 17.31
C ASN A 31 -13.05 -20.11 16.42
N TYR A 32 -12.67 -21.37 16.18
CA TYR A 32 -11.56 -21.68 15.26
C TYR A 32 -11.90 -21.30 13.83
N TRP A 33 -13.15 -21.48 13.41
CA TRP A 33 -13.63 -21.05 12.11
C TRP A 33 -13.53 -19.53 11.95
N GLU A 34 -13.94 -18.76 12.96
CA GLU A 34 -13.78 -17.30 12.94
C GLU A 34 -12.31 -16.86 12.81
N LYS A 35 -11.39 -17.50 13.55
CA LYS A 35 -9.94 -17.23 13.40
C LYS A 35 -9.42 -17.55 11.99
N LEU A 36 -9.93 -18.59 11.35
CA LEU A 36 -9.57 -18.96 9.98
C LEU A 36 -10.15 -17.98 8.97
N ASN A 37 -11.39 -17.52 9.15
CA ASN A 37 -11.98 -16.48 8.32
C ASN A 37 -11.19 -15.18 8.48
N GLN A 38 -10.80 -14.81 9.70
CA GLN A 38 -9.91 -13.69 9.99
C GLN A 38 -8.64 -13.72 9.15
N LEU A 39 -7.94 -14.86 9.22
CA LEU A 39 -6.74 -15.03 8.42
C LEU A 39 -7.03 -14.98 6.91
N GLN A 40 -8.16 -15.53 6.47
CA GLN A 40 -8.57 -15.52 5.08
C GLN A 40 -8.76 -14.09 4.56
N TRP A 41 -9.57 -13.25 5.21
CA TRP A 41 -9.83 -11.91 4.71
C TRP A 41 -8.61 -11.00 4.81
N LEU A 42 -7.75 -11.19 5.82
CA LEU A 42 -6.44 -10.51 5.88
C LEU A 42 -5.59 -10.81 4.64
N CYS A 43 -5.68 -12.02 4.08
CA CYS A 43 -4.94 -12.40 2.88
C CYS A 43 -5.61 -11.97 1.55
N GLN A 44 -6.89 -11.59 1.56
CA GLN A 44 -7.69 -11.42 0.35
C GLN A 44 -8.19 -9.99 0.14
N ILE A 45 -8.46 -9.27 1.22
CA ILE A 45 -8.95 -7.89 1.15
C ILE A 45 -7.77 -6.93 1.15
N GLU A 46 -7.82 -6.00 0.22
CA GLU A 46 -6.93 -4.84 0.20
C GLU A 46 -7.74 -3.58 -0.06
N ILE A 47 -7.22 -2.45 0.41
CA ILE A 47 -7.64 -1.14 -0.07
C ILE A 47 -7.10 -1.02 -1.50
N GLY A 48 -7.99 -0.88 -2.46
CA GLY A 48 -7.70 -0.63 -3.87
C GLY A 48 -7.35 0.85 -4.09
N GLU A 49 -7.76 1.41 -5.22
CA GLU A 49 -7.62 2.84 -5.55
C GLU A 49 -8.18 3.76 -4.45
N LEU A 50 -7.43 4.83 -4.17
CA LEU A 50 -7.82 5.91 -3.28
C LEU A 50 -7.70 7.23 -4.05
N ASN A 51 -8.83 7.76 -4.52
CA ASN A 51 -8.91 9.09 -5.12
C ASN A 51 -9.09 10.11 -4.00
N PHE A 52 -8.00 10.76 -3.61
CA PHE A 52 -7.99 11.80 -2.56
C PHE A 52 -7.85 13.22 -3.13
N ARG A 53 -7.72 13.38 -4.46
CA ARG A 53 -7.41 14.70 -5.05
C ARG A 53 -8.63 15.48 -5.50
N GLY A 54 -9.74 14.80 -5.79
CA GLY A 54 -10.87 15.44 -6.45
C GLY A 54 -10.52 15.78 -7.90
N GLN A 55 -10.76 14.89 -8.87
CA GLN A 55 -10.29 15.12 -10.25
C GLN A 55 -11.13 16.18 -11.00
N THR A 56 -12.44 16.20 -10.76
CA THR A 56 -13.42 17.09 -11.37
C THR A 56 -14.15 17.94 -10.31
N ASP A 57 -14.38 17.36 -9.14
CA ASP A 57 -14.98 17.99 -7.96
C ASP A 57 -14.20 17.54 -6.72
N HIS A 58 -13.96 18.44 -5.77
CA HIS A 58 -13.33 18.10 -4.49
C HIS A 58 -14.14 17.07 -3.67
N LEU A 59 -15.40 16.82 -4.04
CA LEU A 59 -16.25 15.79 -3.45
C LEU A 59 -16.29 14.47 -4.25
N ASP A 60 -15.58 14.36 -5.38
CA ASP A 60 -15.50 13.12 -6.17
C ASP A 60 -14.49 12.09 -5.63
N GLU A 61 -13.90 12.41 -4.48
CA GLU A 61 -13.02 11.50 -3.76
C GLU A 61 -13.71 10.18 -3.43
N SER A 62 -12.94 9.10 -3.48
CA SER A 62 -13.44 7.76 -3.19
C SER A 62 -12.33 6.81 -2.80
N ILE A 63 -12.72 5.72 -2.13
CA ILE A 63 -11.86 4.61 -1.81
C ILE A 63 -12.50 3.33 -2.34
N THR A 64 -11.68 2.45 -2.93
CA THR A 64 -12.13 1.13 -3.34
C THR A 64 -11.59 0.05 -2.40
N LEU A 65 -12.38 -1.01 -2.20
CA LEU A 65 -11.96 -2.24 -1.56
C LEU A 65 -11.98 -3.35 -2.61
N ASN A 66 -10.89 -4.12 -2.68
CA ASN A 66 -10.76 -5.24 -3.59
C ASN A 66 -10.73 -6.54 -2.81
N ASN A 67 -11.50 -7.53 -3.25
CA ASN A 67 -11.35 -8.91 -2.81
C ASN A 67 -10.59 -9.68 -3.88
N ARG A 68 -9.39 -10.15 -3.56
CA ARG A 68 -8.53 -10.92 -4.47
C ARG A 68 -8.75 -12.43 -4.36
N GLY A 69 -9.66 -12.86 -3.49
CA GLY A 69 -9.97 -14.24 -3.21
C GLY A 69 -11.21 -14.76 -3.94
N GLY A 70 -11.33 -16.09 -3.97
CA GLY A 70 -12.48 -16.80 -4.55
C GLY A 70 -13.68 -16.94 -3.61
N LEU A 71 -13.64 -16.34 -2.42
CA LEU A 71 -14.71 -16.41 -1.42
C LEU A 71 -15.27 -15.02 -1.17
N ALA A 72 -16.59 -14.92 -1.03
CA ALA A 72 -17.25 -13.67 -0.68
C ALA A 72 -16.89 -13.28 0.76
N ILE A 73 -16.80 -11.98 1.03
CA ILE A 73 -16.58 -11.46 2.38
C ILE A 73 -17.79 -10.66 2.83
N ASP A 74 -18.29 -10.99 4.02
CA ASP A 74 -19.30 -10.19 4.71
C ASP A 74 -18.61 -8.98 5.35
N LEU A 75 -18.99 -7.78 4.90
CA LEU A 75 -18.50 -6.50 5.39
C LEU A 75 -19.41 -5.89 6.45
N SER A 76 -20.46 -6.59 6.89
CA SER A 76 -21.41 -6.05 7.88
C SER A 76 -20.69 -5.53 9.13
N ASN A 77 -20.92 -4.26 9.46
CA ASN A 77 -20.30 -3.55 10.59
C ASN A 77 -18.78 -3.40 10.51
N TRP A 78 -18.16 -3.64 9.36
CA TRP A 78 -16.79 -3.21 9.12
C TRP A 78 -16.75 -1.70 9.00
N THR A 79 -15.58 -1.12 9.28
CA THR A 79 -15.39 0.33 9.29
C THR A 79 -14.24 0.74 8.38
N ILE A 80 -14.39 1.86 7.67
CA ILE A 80 -13.29 2.62 7.06
C ILE A 80 -13.06 3.89 7.88
N GLN A 81 -11.81 4.12 8.30
CA GLN A 81 -11.35 5.37 8.92
C GLN A 81 -10.44 6.10 7.94
N ALA A 82 -10.69 7.40 7.74
CA ALA A 82 -10.00 8.23 6.75
C ALA A 82 -9.09 9.27 7.41
N GLY A 83 -8.01 8.84 8.09
CA GLY A 83 -7.02 9.74 8.70
C GLY A 83 -7.46 10.45 9.98
N SER A 84 -8.66 11.04 10.02
CA SER A 84 -9.21 11.73 11.19
C SER A 84 -10.20 10.87 11.99
N PRO A 85 -10.23 10.96 13.33
CA PRO A 85 -11.13 10.13 14.16
C PRO A 85 -12.63 10.35 13.92
N ASP A 86 -13.03 11.48 13.33
CA ASP A 86 -14.41 11.84 13.02
C ASP A 86 -14.83 11.50 11.57
N GLN A 87 -13.91 10.96 10.78
CA GLN A 87 -14.13 10.59 9.38
C GLN A 87 -14.22 9.06 9.26
N GLU A 88 -15.38 8.53 9.62
CA GLU A 88 -15.66 7.09 9.65
C GLU A 88 -16.86 6.71 8.78
N PHE A 89 -16.75 5.60 8.06
CA PHE A 89 -17.85 4.94 7.35
C PHE A 89 -18.01 3.52 7.85
N THR A 90 -19.21 3.15 8.28
CA THR A 90 -19.55 1.77 8.69
C THR A 90 -20.48 1.14 7.67
N PHE A 91 -20.11 -0.06 7.21
CA PHE A 91 -20.93 -0.85 6.30
C PHE A 91 -22.21 -1.34 7.01
N SER A 92 -23.34 -1.20 6.33
CA SER A 92 -24.63 -1.70 6.83
C SER A 92 -24.69 -3.23 6.86
N GLU A 93 -25.59 -3.76 7.66
CA GLU A 93 -25.87 -5.21 7.70
C GLU A 93 -26.24 -5.75 6.31
N GLY A 94 -25.63 -6.87 5.93
CA GLY A 94 -25.81 -7.51 4.63
C GLY A 94 -24.89 -7.00 3.52
N ALA A 95 -23.98 -6.06 3.80
CA ALA A 95 -22.96 -5.64 2.84
C ALA A 95 -22.00 -6.80 2.53
N VAL A 96 -21.87 -7.16 1.25
CA VAL A 96 -21.03 -8.29 0.81
C VAL A 96 -20.08 -7.85 -0.30
N LEU A 97 -18.80 -8.16 -0.13
CA LEU A 97 -17.79 -8.03 -1.18
C LEU A 97 -17.64 -9.36 -1.92
N ALA A 98 -18.08 -9.38 -3.18
CA ALA A 98 -18.08 -10.56 -4.02
C ALA A 98 -16.65 -11.13 -4.25
N PRO A 99 -16.51 -12.43 -4.58
CA PRO A 99 -15.24 -13.01 -5.01
C PRO A 99 -14.65 -12.25 -6.20
N TYR A 100 -13.35 -11.95 -6.16
CA TYR A 100 -12.67 -11.12 -7.19
C TYR A 100 -13.33 -9.77 -7.43
N GLY A 101 -14.19 -9.33 -6.50
CA GLY A 101 -15.01 -8.15 -6.63
C GLY A 101 -14.30 -6.88 -6.15
N GLN A 102 -14.82 -5.76 -6.59
CA GLN A 102 -14.44 -4.44 -6.13
C GLN A 102 -15.69 -3.72 -5.63
N LEU A 103 -15.54 -2.96 -4.54
CA LEU A 103 -16.57 -2.09 -3.98
C LEU A 103 -15.99 -0.69 -3.83
N ASN A 104 -16.72 0.33 -4.28
CA ASN A 104 -16.33 1.73 -4.15
C ASN A 104 -17.16 2.41 -3.05
N VAL A 105 -16.49 3.16 -2.18
CA VAL A 105 -17.11 4.02 -1.17
C VAL A 105 -16.77 5.47 -1.51
N ALA A 106 -17.78 6.28 -1.81
CA ALA A 106 -17.60 7.67 -2.20
C ALA A 106 -17.57 8.60 -0.97
N THR A 107 -16.85 9.73 -1.07
CA THR A 107 -16.91 10.79 -0.05
C THR A 107 -18.31 11.41 0.04
N ALA A 108 -18.95 11.67 -1.11
CA ALA A 108 -20.26 12.31 -1.19
C ALA A 108 -21.25 11.51 -2.05
N GLY A 109 -22.53 11.87 -1.95
CA GLY A 109 -23.62 11.34 -2.77
C GLY A 109 -24.51 10.32 -2.06
N GLU A 110 -25.62 9.99 -2.70
CA GLU A 110 -26.71 9.14 -2.19
C GLU A 110 -26.55 7.65 -2.54
N GLY A 111 -25.35 7.24 -2.97
CA GLY A 111 -25.04 5.84 -3.25
C GLY A 111 -25.09 4.98 -1.99
N GLU A 112 -25.28 3.67 -2.15
CA GLU A 112 -25.34 2.70 -1.05
C GLU A 112 -24.10 2.78 -0.14
N PHE A 113 -22.92 2.90 -0.74
CA PHE A 113 -21.66 3.05 -0.02
C PHE A 113 -21.11 4.46 -0.22
N SER A 114 -21.37 5.32 0.76
CA SER A 114 -20.97 6.72 0.75
C SER A 114 -20.81 7.21 2.18
N PHE A 115 -19.79 8.03 2.44
CA PHE A 115 -19.68 8.76 3.70
C PHE A 115 -20.77 9.85 3.85
N GLN A 116 -21.52 10.14 2.78
CA GLN A 116 -22.55 11.17 2.72
C GLN A 116 -22.07 12.55 3.17
N SER A 117 -20.77 12.80 3.01
CA SER A 117 -20.16 14.06 3.42
C SER A 117 -20.45 15.16 2.41
N LYS A 118 -20.53 16.39 2.93
CA LYS A 118 -20.64 17.62 2.12
C LYS A 118 -19.29 18.36 2.00
N MET A 119 -18.25 17.78 2.59
CA MET A 119 -16.89 18.28 2.61
C MET A 119 -15.93 17.15 2.19
N PRO A 120 -14.77 17.48 1.61
CA PRO A 120 -13.72 16.49 1.37
C PRO A 120 -13.37 15.73 2.65
N ILE A 121 -13.11 14.44 2.51
CA ILE A 121 -12.72 13.57 3.63
C ILE A 121 -11.23 13.28 3.59
N TRP A 122 -10.68 13.09 2.39
CA TRP A 122 -9.30 12.70 2.23
C TRP A 122 -8.41 13.95 2.09
N ASN A 123 -7.41 14.07 2.94
CA ASN A 123 -6.50 15.18 2.95
C ASN A 123 -5.48 15.07 1.81
N ASN A 124 -5.55 16.04 0.90
CA ASN A 124 -4.61 16.20 -0.21
C ASN A 124 -3.12 16.17 0.16
N HIS A 125 -2.76 16.50 1.40
CA HIS A 125 -1.36 16.46 1.85
C HIS A 125 -0.91 15.09 2.34
N GLY A 126 -1.83 14.16 2.59
CA GLY A 126 -1.57 12.83 3.13
C GLY A 126 -2.56 12.46 4.23
N ASP A 127 -2.93 11.18 4.27
CA ASP A 127 -3.70 10.51 5.32
C ASP A 127 -3.35 9.02 5.36
N THR A 128 -3.91 8.34 6.36
CA THR A 128 -3.98 6.88 6.43
C THR A 128 -5.42 6.38 6.30
N ALA A 129 -5.71 5.65 5.22
CA ALA A 129 -6.93 4.87 5.09
C ALA A 129 -6.80 3.56 5.88
N THR A 130 -7.68 3.31 6.84
CA THR A 130 -7.70 2.07 7.64
C THR A 130 -9.04 1.36 7.50
N LEU A 131 -8.99 0.09 7.08
CA LEU A 131 -10.14 -0.81 7.10
C LEU A 131 -10.09 -1.66 8.37
N LEU A 132 -11.18 -1.68 9.12
CA LEU A 132 -11.36 -2.39 10.40
C LEU A 132 -12.46 -3.45 10.28
N ASP A 133 -12.23 -4.60 10.89
CA ASP A 133 -13.28 -5.60 11.14
C ASP A 133 -14.24 -5.12 12.26
N PRO A 134 -15.35 -5.84 12.53
CA PRO A 134 -16.32 -5.45 13.57
C PRO A 134 -15.77 -5.48 14.99
N ASN A 135 -14.62 -6.12 15.22
CA ASN A 135 -13.92 -6.13 16.50
C ASN A 135 -12.91 -4.98 16.63
N GLY A 136 -12.79 -4.12 15.62
CA GLY A 136 -11.80 -3.05 15.56
C GLY A 136 -10.39 -3.53 15.20
N GLN A 137 -10.25 -4.75 14.66
CA GLN A 137 -8.97 -5.24 14.16
C GLN A 137 -8.70 -4.70 12.75
N VAL A 138 -7.48 -4.22 12.53
CA VAL A 138 -7.03 -3.73 11.22
C VAL A 138 -6.97 -4.87 10.21
N VAL A 139 -7.71 -4.72 9.12
CA VAL A 139 -7.69 -5.63 7.98
C VAL A 139 -6.72 -5.14 6.91
N ALA A 140 -6.77 -3.86 6.57
CA ALA A 140 -5.89 -3.25 5.58
C ALA A 140 -5.59 -1.78 5.94
N ARG A 141 -4.41 -1.31 5.52
CA ARG A 141 -4.01 0.10 5.59
C ARG A 141 -3.34 0.55 4.30
N LEU A 142 -3.70 1.74 3.86
CA LEU A 142 -3.03 2.46 2.77
C LEU A 142 -2.68 3.86 3.27
N VAL A 143 -1.38 4.19 3.21
CA VAL A 143 -0.84 5.49 3.63
C VAL A 143 -0.34 6.22 2.40
N TYR A 144 -0.53 7.54 2.34
CA TYR A 144 -0.07 8.36 1.22
C TYR A 144 0.35 9.76 1.69
N GLY A 145 1.05 10.48 0.80
CA GLY A 145 1.48 11.86 1.07
C GLY A 145 2.41 11.97 2.29
N GLY A 146 2.30 13.08 3.02
CA GLY A 146 3.09 13.42 4.20
C GLY A 146 3.12 12.35 5.30
N ASP A 147 2.00 11.66 5.50
CA ASP A 147 1.89 10.59 6.49
C ASP A 147 2.78 9.39 6.16
N ALA A 148 3.13 9.19 4.88
CA ALA A 148 3.98 8.10 4.42
C ALA A 148 5.48 8.39 4.51
N TYR A 149 5.90 9.63 4.83
CA TYR A 149 7.31 10.00 4.69
C TYR A 149 8.23 9.20 5.61
N ALA A 150 7.79 8.91 6.84
CA ALA A 150 8.57 8.12 7.79
C ALA A 150 8.62 6.62 7.41
N ASP A 151 7.71 6.17 6.54
CA ASP A 151 7.60 4.77 6.14
C ASP A 151 8.57 4.43 4.98
N VAL A 152 8.94 5.42 4.16
CA VAL A 152 9.71 5.22 2.92
C VAL A 152 11.10 5.86 3.00
N LEU A 153 12.13 5.10 2.62
CA LEU A 153 13.51 5.59 2.55
C LEU A 153 14.23 5.12 1.29
N ILE A 154 15.25 5.88 0.88
CA ILE A 154 16.24 5.42 -0.10
C ILE A 154 17.23 4.53 0.65
N SER A 155 17.14 3.21 0.46
CA SER A 155 17.91 2.23 1.24
C SER A 155 19.30 1.98 0.67
N ASN A 156 19.45 2.12 -0.64
CA ASN A 156 20.70 1.87 -1.32
C ASN A 156 20.77 2.64 -2.64
N VAL A 157 21.99 3.00 -3.04
CA VAL A 157 22.30 3.45 -4.40
C VAL A 157 23.49 2.62 -4.87
N HIS A 158 23.26 1.80 -5.89
CA HIS A 158 24.30 1.03 -6.57
C HIS A 158 24.82 1.87 -7.75
N PHE A 159 26.00 2.45 -7.61
CA PHE A 159 26.58 3.44 -8.52
C PHE A 159 27.94 3.04 -9.13
N ASP A 160 28.41 1.81 -8.86
CA ASP A 160 29.64 1.27 -9.45
C ASP A 160 29.28 0.00 -10.23
N GLY A 161 28.53 0.20 -11.33
CA GLY A 161 28.02 -0.87 -12.17
C GLY A 161 29.13 -1.67 -12.86
N GLU A 162 28.87 -2.94 -13.12
CA GLU A 162 29.77 -3.81 -13.87
C GLU A 162 29.61 -3.64 -15.40
N GLU A 163 28.49 -3.08 -15.86
CA GLU A 163 28.22 -2.84 -17.28
C GLU A 163 28.96 -1.63 -17.82
N LYS A 164 30.11 -1.90 -18.47
CA LYS A 164 30.93 -0.85 -19.10
C LYS A 164 30.14 -0.06 -20.15
N HIS A 165 30.29 1.27 -20.08
CA HIS A 165 29.74 2.30 -20.99
C HIS A 165 28.27 2.71 -20.79
N THR A 166 27.38 1.79 -20.45
CA THR A 166 25.96 2.10 -20.20
C THR A 166 25.65 2.27 -18.73
N GLU A 167 26.37 1.55 -17.84
CA GLU A 167 26.12 1.50 -16.40
C GLU A 167 24.63 1.21 -16.11
N GLY A 168 24.02 0.37 -16.95
CA GLY A 168 22.58 0.09 -16.93
C GLY A 168 22.13 -0.67 -15.69
N ASP A 169 23.07 -1.38 -15.07
CA ASP A 169 22.93 -2.15 -13.84
C ASP A 169 23.06 -1.32 -12.55
N GLU A 170 23.36 -0.02 -12.67
CA GLU A 170 23.22 0.89 -11.55
C GLU A 170 21.74 1.10 -11.20
N TYR A 171 21.44 1.25 -9.91
CA TYR A 171 20.06 1.44 -9.46
C TYR A 171 19.97 2.20 -8.15
N VAL A 172 18.80 2.80 -7.94
CA VAL A 172 18.37 3.27 -6.62
C VAL A 172 17.37 2.27 -6.05
N GLU A 173 17.56 1.89 -4.79
CA GLU A 173 16.62 1.06 -4.05
C GLU A 173 15.82 1.92 -3.08
N ILE A 174 14.50 1.74 -3.10
CA ILE A 174 13.57 2.40 -2.18
C ILE A 174 12.91 1.31 -1.34
N SER A 175 12.88 1.50 -0.03
CA SER A 175 12.35 0.55 0.93
C SER A 175 11.21 1.16 1.74
N ASN A 176 10.14 0.40 1.92
CA ASN A 176 9.12 0.67 2.93
C ASN A 176 9.46 -0.13 4.18
N ILE A 177 9.78 0.56 5.27
CA ILE A 177 10.18 -0.05 6.55
C ILE A 177 9.01 -0.24 7.52
N SER A 178 7.82 0.20 7.13
CA SER A 178 6.62 0.14 7.95
C SER A 178 5.84 -1.16 7.77
N ASP A 179 4.79 -1.32 8.57
CA ASP A 179 3.79 -2.37 8.43
C ASP A 179 2.62 -1.99 7.51
N ASN A 180 2.65 -0.80 6.90
CA ASN A 180 1.58 -0.28 6.07
C ASN A 180 1.93 -0.44 4.58
N THR A 181 0.93 -0.55 3.71
CA THR A 181 1.14 -0.32 2.28
C THR A 181 1.18 1.19 2.01
N VAL A 182 2.15 1.64 1.22
CA VAL A 182 2.31 3.05 0.87
C VAL A 182 1.94 3.27 -0.59
N ASP A 183 1.10 4.26 -0.86
CA ASP A 183 0.87 4.78 -2.20
C ASP A 183 1.98 5.78 -2.57
N ILE A 184 2.79 5.43 -3.57
CA ILE A 184 3.87 6.26 -4.10
C ILE A 184 3.56 6.73 -5.52
N SER A 185 2.29 6.70 -5.93
CA SER A 185 1.84 7.16 -7.23
C SER A 185 2.30 8.59 -7.48
N LEU A 186 2.93 8.80 -8.64
CA LEU A 186 3.42 10.10 -9.08
C LEU A 186 4.51 10.72 -8.19
N TRP A 187 5.06 9.98 -7.22
CA TRP A 187 6.30 10.36 -6.57
C TRP A 187 7.43 10.38 -7.61
N ARG A 188 8.48 11.15 -7.33
CA ARG A 188 9.60 11.32 -8.25
C ARG A 188 10.95 11.13 -7.59
N LEU A 189 11.81 10.37 -8.27
CA LEU A 189 13.21 10.21 -7.92
C LEU A 189 14.04 11.12 -8.83
N GLU A 190 14.80 12.03 -8.24
CA GLU A 190 15.64 12.99 -8.96
C GLU A 190 17.12 12.79 -8.62
N SER A 191 17.96 12.69 -9.65
CA SER A 191 19.43 12.70 -9.50
C SER A 191 19.94 14.10 -9.20
N ILE A 192 20.75 14.24 -8.15
CA ILE A 192 21.36 15.53 -7.76
C ILE A 192 22.34 16.03 -8.82
N ARG A 193 22.99 15.11 -9.55
CA ARG A 193 24.09 15.44 -10.47
C ARG A 193 23.61 16.08 -11.76
N ASN A 194 22.64 15.46 -12.41
CA ASN A 194 22.23 15.78 -13.78
C ASN A 194 20.72 16.08 -13.89
N GLN A 195 19.99 16.09 -12.77
CA GLN A 195 18.56 16.36 -12.72
C GLN A 195 17.72 15.38 -13.56
N SER A 196 18.22 14.17 -13.80
CA SER A 196 17.39 13.08 -14.35
C SER A 196 16.28 12.76 -13.36
N VAL A 197 15.04 12.73 -13.84
CA VAL A 197 13.84 12.47 -13.03
C VAL A 197 13.18 11.19 -13.53
N PHE A 198 12.83 10.31 -12.60
CA PHE A 198 11.91 9.19 -12.81
C PHE A 198 10.64 9.45 -12.00
N THR A 199 9.47 9.28 -12.61
CA THR A 199 8.17 9.44 -11.95
C THR A 199 7.48 8.09 -11.90
N PHE A 200 7.07 7.68 -10.70
CA PHE A 200 6.32 6.45 -10.52
C PHE A 200 4.95 6.54 -11.23
N PRO A 201 4.56 5.52 -12.02
CA PRO A 201 3.25 5.46 -12.61
C PRO A 201 2.12 5.56 -11.58
N GLU A 202 0.96 6.04 -12.00
CA GLU A 202 -0.24 6.03 -11.17
C GLU A 202 -0.62 4.58 -10.79
N GLY A 203 -1.07 4.40 -9.54
CA GLY A 203 -1.35 3.09 -8.96
C GLY A 203 -0.13 2.36 -8.40
N THR A 204 1.08 2.95 -8.45
CA THR A 204 2.28 2.33 -7.89
C THR A 204 2.23 2.30 -6.36
N ARG A 205 2.39 1.11 -5.79
CA ARG A 205 2.36 0.89 -4.34
C ARG A 205 3.59 0.18 -3.86
N LEU A 206 4.07 0.57 -2.69
CA LEU A 206 5.14 -0.10 -1.99
C LEU A 206 4.56 -0.83 -0.78
N ASN A 207 4.51 -2.16 -0.88
CA ASN A 207 3.97 -3.02 0.17
C ASN A 207 4.77 -2.90 1.47
N ALA A 208 4.12 -3.23 2.58
CA ALA A 208 4.74 -3.27 3.89
C ALA A 208 6.04 -4.11 3.87
N GLN A 209 7.10 -3.59 4.49
CA GLN A 209 8.40 -4.27 4.61
C GLN A 209 9.00 -4.74 3.26
N SER A 210 8.67 -4.06 2.16
CA SER A 210 9.14 -4.41 0.81
C SER A 210 10.08 -3.35 0.21
N THR A 211 10.78 -3.74 -0.85
CA THR A 211 11.74 -2.89 -1.57
C THR A 211 11.43 -2.89 -3.06
N LEU A 212 11.67 -1.77 -3.73
CA LEU A 212 11.67 -1.66 -5.19
C LEU A 212 13.00 -1.10 -5.67
N LYS A 213 13.31 -1.31 -6.96
CA LYS A 213 14.54 -0.82 -7.59
C LYS A 213 14.24 -0.02 -8.85
N ILE A 214 14.98 1.06 -9.05
CA ILE A 214 14.91 1.90 -10.24
C ILE A 214 16.29 1.88 -10.90
N PHE A 215 16.41 1.16 -12.00
CA PHE A 215 17.66 0.98 -12.75
C PHE A 215 17.92 2.15 -13.68
N THR A 216 19.19 2.43 -13.98
CA THR A 216 19.58 3.38 -15.02
C THR A 216 19.01 2.97 -16.38
N ASN A 217 19.16 1.70 -16.74
CA ASN A 217 18.64 1.18 -18.01
C ASN A 217 18.51 -0.34 -17.98
N LYS A 218 17.29 -0.84 -17.76
CA LYS A 218 17.01 -2.29 -17.75
C LYS A 218 15.75 -2.58 -18.55
N SER A 219 15.89 -3.41 -19.59
CA SER A 219 14.80 -3.73 -20.52
C SER A 219 13.92 -4.89 -20.05
N ASN A 220 14.45 -5.82 -19.25
CA ASN A 220 13.69 -6.95 -18.70
C ASN A 220 13.48 -6.74 -17.20
N LEU A 221 12.37 -6.09 -16.86
CA LEU A 221 12.00 -5.75 -15.49
C LEU A 221 11.20 -6.90 -14.85
N GLY A 222 11.56 -7.26 -13.63
CA GLY A 222 10.74 -8.09 -12.75
C GLY A 222 9.73 -7.27 -11.96
N ASP A 223 9.02 -7.93 -11.06
CA ASP A 223 8.12 -7.26 -10.11
C ASP A 223 8.92 -6.28 -9.23
N ASN A 224 8.36 -5.10 -8.96
CA ASN A 224 9.00 -4.02 -8.20
C ASN A 224 10.33 -3.51 -8.79
N GLU A 225 10.55 -3.69 -10.09
CA GLU A 225 11.66 -3.08 -10.81
C GLU A 225 11.16 -2.06 -11.82
N PHE A 226 11.84 -0.92 -11.87
CA PHE A 226 11.60 0.18 -12.78
C PHE A 226 12.91 0.56 -13.49
N SER A 227 12.81 1.35 -14.56
CA SER A 227 13.95 1.81 -15.33
C SER A 227 13.76 3.27 -15.71
N PHE A 228 14.85 4.06 -15.63
CA PHE A 228 14.90 5.38 -16.25
C PHE A 228 14.92 5.30 -17.79
N ASP A 229 15.21 4.12 -18.34
CA ASP A 229 15.43 3.87 -19.77
C ASP A 229 16.48 4.82 -20.37
N SER A 230 17.46 5.21 -19.54
CA SER A 230 18.48 6.18 -19.93
C SER A 230 19.60 5.49 -20.70
N PRO A 231 19.94 5.90 -21.93
CA PRO A 231 21.08 5.34 -22.66
C PRO A 231 22.44 5.83 -22.12
N ARG A 232 22.45 6.62 -21.04
CA ARG A 232 23.65 7.19 -20.42
C ARG A 232 23.59 6.99 -18.90
N ALA A 233 24.77 6.82 -18.30
CA ALA A 233 24.96 6.81 -16.86
C ALA A 233 24.31 8.03 -16.19
N ILE A 234 23.57 7.77 -15.11
CA ILE A 234 22.93 8.80 -14.28
C ILE A 234 23.76 9.08 -13.03
N TRP A 235 24.30 8.01 -12.44
CA TRP A 235 25.05 8.05 -11.19
C TRP A 235 26.53 8.31 -11.47
N ASN A 236 27.33 8.64 -10.45
CA ASN A 236 28.74 8.99 -10.62
C ASN A 236 29.56 8.25 -9.59
N ASN A 237 30.66 7.65 -10.00
CA ASN A 237 31.39 6.67 -9.19
C ASN A 237 32.22 7.32 -8.05
N GLU A 238 32.36 8.64 -8.02
CA GLU A 238 33.13 9.37 -6.99
C GLU A 238 32.27 10.09 -5.96
N ARG A 239 31.19 10.75 -6.40
CA ARG A 239 30.25 11.45 -5.53
C ARG A 239 28.91 11.64 -6.23
N GLY A 240 27.83 11.51 -5.49
CA GLY A 240 26.51 11.67 -6.06
C GLY A 240 25.41 11.60 -5.04
N GLY A 241 24.20 11.41 -5.55
CA GLY A 241 23.04 11.28 -4.71
C GLY A 241 21.74 11.47 -5.48
N CYS A 242 20.65 11.19 -4.78
CA CYS A 242 19.31 11.37 -5.28
C CYS A 242 18.39 11.92 -4.19
N LYS A 243 17.27 12.47 -4.63
CA LYS A 243 16.18 12.93 -3.79
C LYS A 243 14.90 12.27 -4.25
N LEU A 244 14.09 11.87 -3.29
CA LEU A 244 12.74 11.39 -3.49
C LEU A 244 11.78 12.51 -3.11
N PHE A 245 10.84 12.83 -4.00
CA PHE A 245 9.78 13.80 -3.73
C PHE A 245 8.43 13.13 -3.88
N ASP A 246 7.45 13.62 -3.12
CA ASP A 246 6.06 13.21 -3.26
C ASP A 246 5.39 13.87 -4.48
N TYR A 247 4.10 13.62 -4.65
CA TYR A 247 3.30 14.17 -5.75
C TYR A 247 2.98 15.68 -5.63
N LEU A 248 3.38 16.33 -4.53
CA LEU A 248 3.25 17.78 -4.29
C LEU A 248 4.62 18.48 -4.32
N ASP A 249 5.68 17.81 -4.77
CA ASP A 249 7.06 18.30 -4.78
C ASP A 249 7.71 18.52 -3.41
N HIS A 250 7.16 17.92 -2.34
CA HIS A 250 7.82 17.90 -1.04
C HIS A 250 8.90 16.81 -1.00
N GLU A 251 10.07 17.13 -0.45
CA GLU A 251 11.15 16.16 -0.29
C GLU A 251 10.79 15.13 0.79
N VAL A 252 10.75 13.86 0.40
CA VAL A 252 10.48 12.71 1.28
C VAL A 252 11.78 12.19 1.88
N ALA A 253 12.78 11.97 1.03
CA ALA A 253 14.06 11.41 1.42
C ALA A 253 15.18 11.91 0.51
N SER A 254 16.41 11.90 1.01
CA SER A 254 17.59 12.16 0.20
C SER A 254 18.74 11.23 0.60
N TYR A 255 19.57 10.88 -0.38
CA TYR A 255 20.72 10.02 -0.21
C TYR A 255 21.92 10.65 -0.92
N GLN A 256 23.07 10.68 -0.25
CA GLN A 256 24.34 11.14 -0.81
C GLN A 256 25.44 10.14 -0.47
N TYR A 257 26.40 9.99 -1.38
CA TYR A 257 27.56 9.12 -1.24
C TYR A 257 28.82 9.79 -1.80
#